data_AF-A0A951QCC9-F1
#
_entry.id   AF-A0A951QCC9-F1
#
_cell.length_a   1.000
_cell.length_b   1.000
_cell.length_c   1.000
_cell.angle_alpha   90.00
_cell.angle_beta   90.00
_cell.angle_gamma   90.00
#
_symmetry.space_group_name_H-M   'P 1'
#
loop_
_entity.id
_entity.type
_entity.pdbx_description
1 polymer ?
#
loop_
_entity_poly.entity_id
_entity_poly.type
_entity_poly.pdbx_seq_one_letter_code
_entity_poly.pdbx_strand_id
1 'polypeptide(L)' 'MNTLDVCPCCSDMLLRHARHGHIYWFCSHCHREMPNLRSAIAHARSKAKQLDSLTELLDRV' A
#
# COMPACT_ATOMS: atom_id res chain seq x y z
N MET A 1 2.36 10.90 16.81
CA MET A 1 3.38 10.40 15.86
C MET A 1 2.67 9.59 14.77
N ASN A 2 2.88 9.90 13.49
CA ASN A 2 2.22 9.23 12.37
C ASN A 2 2.83 7.82 12.15
N THR A 3 2.08 6.77 12.46
CA THR A 3 2.50 5.36 12.37
C THR A 3 2.57 4.79 10.95
N LEU A 4 2.58 5.65 9.92
CA LEU A 4 2.52 5.25 8.51
C LEU A 4 3.86 5.36 7.77
N ASP A 5 4.85 5.98 8.40
CA ASP A 5 6.20 6.14 7.86
C ASP A 5 7.15 5.06 8.40
N VAL A 6 6.62 3.89 8.77
CA VAL A 6 7.37 2.74 9.26
C VAL A 6 7.21 1.55 8.33
N CYS A 7 8.31 0.80 8.17
CA CYS A 7 8.38 -0.35 7.30
C CYS A 7 7.52 -1.49 7.89
N PRO A 8 6.57 -2.06 7.13
CA PRO A 8 5.78 -3.18 7.62
C PRO A 8 6.59 -4.48 7.78
N CYS A 9 7.82 -4.55 7.24
CA CYS A 9 8.66 -5.74 7.31
C CYS A 9 9.60 -5.76 8.52
N CYS A 10 10.08 -4.59 8.96
CA CYS A 10 11.08 -4.49 10.03
C CYS A 10 10.80 -3.39 11.07
N SER A 11 9.66 -2.69 10.94
CA SER A 11 9.26 -1.56 11.81
C SER A 11 10.24 -0.38 11.82
N ASP A 12 11.23 -0.34 10.93
CA ASP A 12 12.18 0.76 10.78
C ASP A 12 11.56 1.94 10.03
N MET A 13 12.09 3.14 10.21
CA MET A 13 11.55 4.34 9.58
C MET A 13 11.80 4.31 8.06
N LEU A 14 10.76 4.59 7.29
CA LEU A 14 10.84 4.70 5.85
C LEU A 14 11.42 6.06 5.45
N LEU A 15 12.32 6.03 4.48
CA LEU A 15 12.90 7.22 3.88
C LEU A 15 12.10 7.65 2.67
N ARG A 16 11.78 8.94 2.58
CA ARG A 16 11.11 9.51 1.41
C ARG A 16 12.15 9.83 0.34
N HIS A 17 12.08 9.14 -0.79
CA HIS A 17 12.97 9.35 -1.94
C HIS A 17 12.18 9.93 -3.12
N ALA A 18 12.87 10.65 -4.01
CA ALA A 18 12.30 11.15 -5.25
C ALA A 18 13.15 10.69 -6.44
N ARG A 19 12.54 10.04 -7.42
CA ARG A 19 13.22 9.58 -8.66
C ARG A 19 12.29 9.73 -9.85
N HIS A 20 12.82 10.25 -10.96
CA HIS A 20 12.09 10.46 -12.22
C HIS A 20 10.73 11.17 -12.07
N GLY A 21 10.63 12.13 -11.15
CA GLY A 21 9.40 12.90 -10.91
C GLY A 21 8.36 12.23 -10.02
N HIS A 22 8.65 11.05 -9.44
CA HIS A 22 7.78 10.39 -8.48
C HIS A 22 8.43 10.30 -7.09
N ILE A 23 7.61 10.43 -6.04
CA ILE A 23 8.02 10.28 -4.64
C ILE A 23 7.65 8.88 -4.14
N TYR A 24 8.62 8.12 -3.67
CA TYR A 24 8.42 6.76 -3.13
C TYR A 24 9.06 6.61 -1.75
N TRP A 25 8.67 5.55 -1.05
CA TRP A 25 9.22 5.22 0.26
C TRP A 25 10.23 4.10 0.11
N PHE A 26 11.39 4.23 0.74
CA PHE A 26 12.45 3.24 0.72
C PHE A 26 12.81 2.83 2.14
N CYS A 27 12.91 1.52 2.37
CA CYS A 27 13.44 1.00 3.62
C CYS A 27 14.94 0.73 3.45
N SER A 28 15.77 1.42 4.23
CA SER A 28 17.21 1.19 4.29
C SER A 28 17.55 -0.22 4.77
N HIS A 29 16.81 -0.76 5.75
CA HIS A 29 17.08 -2.08 6.32
C HIS A 29 16.71 -3.23 5.38
N CYS A 30 15.54 -3.15 4.73
CA CYS A 30 15.08 -4.17 3.78
C CYS A 30 15.63 -3.98 2.37
N HIS A 31 16.28 -2.86 2.08
CA HIS A 31 16.78 -2.46 0.76
C HIS A 31 15.73 -2.55 -0.36
N ARG A 32 14.47 -2.26 -0.04
CA ARG A 32 13.34 -2.35 -0.97
C ARG A 32 12.52 -1.08 -0.96
N GLU A 33 11.98 -0.77 -2.15
CA GLU A 33 10.91 0.22 -2.28
C GLU A 33 9.66 -0.31 -1.59
N MET A 34 9.13 0.49 -0.66
CA MET A 34 7.91 0.21 0.07
C MET A 34 6.77 0.98 -0.57
N PRO A 35 5.64 0.30 -0.87
CA PRO A 35 4.48 0.96 -1.42
C PRO A 35 3.94 1.97 -0.40
N ASN A 36 3.38 3.07 -0.89
CA ASN A 36 2.67 4.00 -0.03
C ASN A 36 1.47 3.25 0.59
N LEU A 37 1.54 2.94 1.90
CA LEU A 37 0.53 2.16 2.61
C LEU A 37 -0.88 2.75 2.48
N ARG A 38 -1.02 4.08 2.47
CA ARG A 38 -2.32 4.73 2.25
C ARG A 38 -2.88 4.42 0.87
N SER A 39 -2.03 4.53 -0.16
CA SER A 39 -2.40 4.18 -1.53
C SER A 39 -2.71 2.69 -1.66
N ALA A 40 -1.86 1.82 -1.12
CA ALA A 40 -2.06 0.37 -1.16
C ALA A 40 -3.37 -0.05 -0.47
N ILE A 41 -3.69 0.52 0.69
CA ILE A 41 -4.95 0.27 1.40
C ILE A 41 -6.14 0.82 0.61
N ALA A 42 -6.03 2.01 0.02
CA ALA A 42 -7.09 2.58 -0.81
C ALA A 42 -7.38 1.68 -2.02
N HIS A 43 -6.34 1.22 -2.73
CA HIS A 43 -6.47 0.27 -3.84
C HIS A 43 -7.05 -1.07 -3.39
N ALA A 44 -6.61 -1.61 -2.25
CA ALA A 44 -7.14 -2.85 -1.69
C ALA A 44 -8.64 -2.73 -1.37
N ARG A 45 -9.08 -1.60 -0.80
CA ARG A 45 -10.51 -1.33 -0.52
C ARG A 45 -11.34 -1.25 -1.79
N SER A 46 -10.83 -0.59 -2.83
CA SER A 46 -11.54 -0.52 -4.12
C SER A 46 -11.67 -1.91 -4.75
N LYS A 47 -10.61 -2.72 -4.69
CA LYS A 47 -10.63 -4.11 -5.17
C LYS A 47 -11.59 -4.99 -4.36
N ALA A 48 -11.61 -4.84 -3.04
CA ALA A 48 -12.56 -5.54 -2.16
C ALA A 48 -14.00 -5.23 -2.56
N LYS A 49 -14.37 -3.95 -2.70
CA LYS A 49 -15.71 -3.56 -3.19
C LYS A 49 -16.06 -4.16 -4.55
N GLN A 50 -15.10 -4.22 -5.46
CA GLN A 50 -15.31 -4.83 -6.78
C GLN A 50 -15.52 -6.34 -6.68
N LEU A 51 -14.77 -7.02 -5.81
CA LEU A 51 -14.92 -8.45 -5.58
C LEU A 51 -16.25 -8.77 -4.89
N ASP A 52 -16.66 -7.97 -3.90
CA ASP A 52 -17.94 -8.09 -3.23
C ASP A 52 -19.09 -7.95 -4.23
N SER A 53 -19.04 -6.92 -5.09
CA SER A 53 -20.03 -6.73 -6.16
C SER A 53 -20.06 -7.88 -7.16
N LEU A 54 -18.92 -8.49 -7.50
CA LEU A 54 -18.89 -9.67 -8.36
C LEU A 54 -19.52 -10.88 -7.66
N THR A 55 -19.31 -11.02 -6.36
CA THR A 55 -19.88 -12.11 -5.56
C THR A 55 -21.40 -11.97 -5.51
N GLU A 56 -21.93 -10.76 -5.29
CA GLU A 56 -23.37 -10.48 -5.36
C GLU A 56 -24.01 -10.81 -6.71
N LEU A 57 -23.24 -10.74 -7.81
CA LEU A 57 -23.73 -11.14 -9.14
C LEU A 57 -23.76 -12.66 -9.31
N LEU A 58 -22.79 -13.38 -8.74
CA LEU A 58 -22.75 -14.83 -8.75
C LEU A 58 -23.87 -15.43 -7.88
N ASP A 59 -24.21 -14.80 -6.77
CA ASP A 59 -25.28 -15.25 -5.88
C ASP A 59 -26.69 -15.08 -6.46
N ARG A 60 -26.83 -14.35 -7.57
CA ARG A 60 -28.12 -14.11 -8.26
C ARG A 60 -28.43 -15.12 -9.38
N VAL A 61 -27.54 -16.07 -9.65
CA VAL A 61 -27.67 -17.11 -10.69
C VAL A 61 -28.01 -18.44 -10.04
#